data_AF-A0A6V7PQT5-F1
#
_entry.id   AF-A0A6V7PQT5-F1
#
_cell.length_a   1.000
_cell.length_b   1.000
_cell.length_c   1.000
_cell.angle_alpha   90.00
_cell.angle_beta   90.00
_cell.angle_gamma   90.00
#
_symmetry.space_group_name_H-M   'P 1'
#
loop_
_entity.id
_entity.type
_entity.pdbx_description
1 polymer ?
#
loop_
_entity_poly.entity_id
_entity_poly.type
_entity_poly.pdbx_seq_one_letter_code
_entity_poly.pdbx_strand_id
1 'polypeptide(L)'
;MGCGRNLGKQKPLLTAITLLINYSLHVTPLHALNIGIQRVNPRDVLVSKRACSRTCESAHCKLPPFLRYGKYCGALYGGCPGEKPCDALDACCMAHDACIQAKGDYLSTECNEKFLSCMVQVRKEGGKTFEGNKCEVDEVVSILSLVIEAAILAGKALHKP
;
A
#
# COMPACT_ATOMS: atom_id res chain seq x y z
N MET A 1 45.28 -66.32 23.97
CA MET A 1 45.34 -64.91 24.41
C MET A 1 44.67 -64.06 23.36
N GLY A 2 43.64 -63.30 23.77
CA GLY A 2 42.75 -62.56 22.86
C GLY A 2 43.04 -61.07 22.77
N CYS A 3 41.96 -60.33 22.45
CA CYS A 3 41.82 -58.89 22.21
C CYS A 3 42.32 -58.43 20.82
N GLY A 4 41.55 -57.73 19.97
CA GLY A 4 40.31 -56.97 20.13
C GLY A 4 40.44 -55.75 19.22
N ARG A 5 39.71 -55.71 18.08
CA ARG A 5 39.79 -54.60 17.11
C ARG A 5 39.20 -53.33 17.75
N ASN A 6 40.04 -52.31 17.96
CA ASN A 6 39.62 -51.04 18.54
C ASN A 6 38.95 -50.14 17.49
N LEU A 7 37.71 -49.79 17.79
CA LEU A 7 36.74 -49.05 17.00
C LEU A 7 36.69 -47.61 17.53
N GLY A 8 37.14 -46.60 16.77
CA GLY A 8 37.11 -45.24 17.33
C GLY A 8 37.62 -44.10 16.47
N LYS A 9 37.06 -43.87 15.28
CA LYS A 9 37.28 -42.60 14.55
C LYS A 9 36.11 -42.10 13.68
N GLN A 10 34.88 -42.57 13.94
CA GLN A 10 33.67 -42.20 13.18
C GLN A 10 32.63 -41.38 13.96
N LYS A 11 32.96 -40.88 15.15
CA LYS A 11 31.96 -40.21 16.00
C LYS A 11 31.68 -38.72 15.73
N PRO A 12 32.61 -37.86 15.21
CA PRO A 12 32.31 -36.43 15.08
C PRO A 12 31.48 -36.08 13.83
N LEU A 13 31.60 -36.87 12.76
CA LEU A 13 30.86 -36.64 11.52
C LEU A 13 29.37 -37.00 11.66
N LEU A 14 29.06 -38.11 12.35
CA LEU A 14 27.67 -38.49 12.61
C LEU A 14 26.95 -37.52 13.57
N THR A 15 27.66 -36.93 14.54
CA THR A 15 27.07 -35.92 15.45
C THR A 15 26.81 -34.61 14.74
N ALA A 16 27.71 -34.17 13.84
CA ALA A 16 27.48 -32.98 13.02
C ALA A 16 26.29 -33.15 12.07
N ILE A 17 26.15 -34.33 11.44
CA ILE A 17 25.03 -34.64 10.55
C ILE A 17 23.70 -34.66 11.31
N THR A 18 23.65 -35.24 12.50
CA THR A 18 22.43 -35.27 13.32
C THR A 18 22.02 -33.88 13.82
N LEU A 19 22.97 -33.00 14.15
CA LEU A 19 22.70 -31.58 14.48
C LEU A 19 22.16 -30.79 13.28
N LEU A 20 22.69 -31.00 12.07
CA LEU A 20 22.21 -30.34 10.85
C LEU A 20 20.81 -30.80 10.44
N ILE A 21 20.51 -32.10 10.61
CA ILE A 21 19.17 -32.64 10.32
C ILE A 21 18.14 -32.12 11.33
N ASN A 22 18.49 -32.00 12.62
CA ASN A 22 17.60 -31.42 13.64
C ASN A 22 17.35 -29.93 13.42
N TYR A 23 18.36 -29.17 12.95
CA TYR A 23 18.19 -27.76 12.58
C TYR A 23 17.25 -27.59 11.37
N SER A 24 17.28 -28.54 10.43
CA SER A 24 16.41 -28.56 9.24
C SER A 24 14.95 -28.91 9.57
N LEU A 25 14.70 -29.63 10.66
CA LEU A 25 13.36 -30.00 11.14
C LEU A 25 12.72 -28.93 12.05
N HIS A 26 13.49 -27.96 12.55
CA HIS A 26 13.02 -26.86 13.39
C HIS A 26 12.84 -25.53 12.65
N VAL A 27 12.83 -25.54 11.32
CA VAL A 27 12.40 -24.38 10.54
C VAL A 27 10.88 -24.30 10.65
N THR A 28 10.39 -23.56 11.65
CA THR A 28 9.00 -23.13 11.64
C THR A 28 8.76 -22.41 10.32
N PRO A 29 7.66 -22.70 9.59
CA PRO A 29 7.34 -21.93 8.41
C PRO A 29 7.17 -20.49 8.86
N LEU A 30 8.13 -19.63 8.50
CA LEU A 30 7.95 -18.19 8.54
C LEU A 30 6.66 -17.99 7.76
N HIS A 31 5.62 -17.52 8.45
CA HIS A 31 4.34 -17.28 7.83
C HIS A 31 4.61 -16.35 6.65
N ALA A 32 4.50 -16.89 5.44
CA ALA A 32 4.52 -16.07 4.25
C ALA A 32 3.48 -14.98 4.47
N LEU A 33 3.88 -13.72 4.26
CA LEU A 33 2.95 -12.60 4.32
C LEU A 33 1.90 -12.85 3.21
N ASN A 34 0.77 -13.44 3.58
CA ASN A 34 -0.35 -13.66 2.69
C ASN A 34 -0.99 -12.30 2.44
N ILE A 35 -0.44 -11.55 1.48
CA ILE A 35 -1.17 -10.46 0.85
C ILE A 35 -2.29 -11.16 0.11
N GLY A 36 -3.50 -11.15 0.66
CA GLY A 36 -4.67 -11.94 0.22
C GLY A 36 -5.16 -11.60 -1.19
N ILE A 37 -4.31 -11.77 -2.20
CA ILE A 37 -4.63 -11.68 -3.62
C ILE A 37 -4.97 -13.10 -4.08
N GLN A 38 -6.01 -13.69 -3.47
CA GLN A 38 -6.70 -14.77 -4.16
C GLN A 38 -7.54 -14.12 -5.25
N ARG A 39 -7.36 -14.58 -6.50
CA ARG A 39 -8.18 -14.18 -7.64
C ARG A 39 -9.60 -14.69 -7.42
N VAL A 40 -10.44 -13.81 -6.88
CA VAL A 40 -11.86 -14.05 -6.69
C VAL A 40 -12.64 -13.22 -7.71
N ASN A 41 -13.77 -13.77 -8.16
CA ASN A 41 -14.60 -13.23 -9.23
C ASN A 41 -14.79 -11.69 -9.10
N PRO A 42 -14.53 -10.86 -10.14
CA PRO A 42 -14.41 -9.40 -10.00
C PRO A 42 -15.64 -8.67 -9.47
N ARG A 43 -16.81 -9.31 -9.48
CA ARG A 43 -18.10 -8.68 -9.11
C ARG A 43 -18.59 -9.01 -7.70
N ASP A 44 -18.24 -10.16 -7.13
CA ASP A 44 -18.87 -10.63 -5.88
C ASP A 44 -17.95 -10.58 -4.63
N VAL A 45 -16.67 -10.23 -4.78
CA VAL A 45 -15.73 -10.16 -3.64
C VAL A 45 -15.17 -8.77 -3.36
N LEU A 46 -15.28 -7.84 -4.31
CA LEU A 46 -14.73 -6.48 -4.11
C LEU A 46 -15.51 -5.65 -3.07
N VAL A 47 -16.76 -6.00 -2.80
CA VAL A 47 -17.61 -5.29 -1.83
C VAL A 47 -17.44 -5.82 -0.39
N SER A 48 -16.86 -7.00 -0.20
CA SER A 48 -16.78 -7.63 1.13
C SER A 48 -15.33 -7.71 1.63
N LYS A 49 -14.93 -6.70 2.44
CA LYS A 49 -13.76 -6.64 3.36
C LYS A 49 -12.47 -5.92 2.93
N ARG A 50 -12.50 -4.87 2.11
CA ARG A 50 -11.54 -3.77 2.35
C ARG A 50 -12.17 -2.84 3.38
N ALA A 51 -11.46 -2.56 4.47
CA ALA A 51 -11.87 -1.52 5.39
C ALA A 51 -11.88 -0.20 4.61
N CYS A 52 -13.06 0.37 4.44
CA CYS A 52 -13.27 1.68 3.84
C CYS A 52 -13.52 2.71 4.95
N SER A 53 -13.20 3.97 4.69
CA SER A 53 -13.34 5.04 5.67
C SER A 53 -14.75 5.63 5.65
N ARG A 54 -15.26 5.96 6.84
CA ARG A 54 -16.44 6.81 7.06
C ARG A 54 -16.09 8.08 7.83
N THR A 55 -14.82 8.27 8.18
CA THR A 55 -14.31 9.33 9.05
C THR A 55 -13.35 10.23 8.29
N CYS A 56 -13.39 11.52 8.59
CA CYS A 56 -12.44 12.48 8.03
C CYS A 56 -11.12 12.39 8.82
N GLU A 57 -10.15 11.66 8.27
CA GLU A 57 -8.84 11.47 8.89
C GLU A 57 -7.91 12.63 8.57
N SER A 58 -6.96 12.91 9.46
CA SER A 58 -5.88 13.88 9.25
C SER A 58 -4.59 13.37 9.90
N ALA A 59 -4.14 12.20 9.43
CA ALA A 59 -3.03 11.45 10.01
C ALA A 59 -1.86 11.37 9.03
N HIS A 60 -0.64 11.40 9.58
CA HIS A 60 0.61 11.25 8.82
C HIS A 60 0.72 12.24 7.63
N CYS A 61 0.28 13.49 7.83
CA CYS A 61 0.16 14.53 6.79
C CYS A 61 1.43 14.74 5.93
N LYS A 62 2.61 14.37 6.48
CA LYS A 62 3.92 14.58 5.85
C LYS A 62 4.57 13.31 5.30
N LEU A 63 3.91 12.16 5.41
CA LEU A 63 4.46 10.86 5.07
C LEU A 63 3.60 10.19 4.00
N PRO A 64 3.85 10.42 2.69
CA PRO A 64 2.98 9.92 1.63
C PRO A 64 2.60 8.43 1.70
N PRO A 65 3.49 7.49 2.08
CA PRO A 65 3.11 6.08 2.24
C PRO A 65 2.05 5.79 3.32
N PHE A 66 1.93 6.66 4.31
CA PHE A 66 1.04 6.49 5.47
C PHE A 66 -0.03 7.59 5.58
N LEU A 67 0.02 8.58 4.70
CA LEU A 67 -0.87 9.72 4.69
C LEU A 67 -2.32 9.27 4.58
N ARG A 68 -3.15 9.76 5.50
CA ARG A 68 -4.60 9.64 5.45
C ARG A 68 -5.21 11.01 5.68
N TYR A 69 -5.81 11.55 4.63
CA TYR A 69 -6.49 12.82 4.65
C TYR A 69 -7.93 12.65 4.15
N GLY A 70 -8.89 13.18 4.90
CA GLY A 70 -10.31 12.98 4.63
C GLY A 70 -10.66 11.49 4.61
N LYS A 71 -11.51 11.08 3.65
CA LYS A 71 -11.92 9.69 3.47
C LYS A 71 -11.22 9.01 2.29
N TYR A 72 -10.61 9.77 1.38
CA TYR A 72 -10.16 9.28 0.08
C TYR A 72 -8.68 9.55 -0.22
N CYS A 73 -8.03 10.51 0.44
CA CYS A 73 -6.62 10.78 0.14
C CYS A 73 -5.70 9.84 0.94
N GLY A 74 -5.15 8.81 0.27
CA GLY A 74 -4.10 7.96 0.84
C GLY A 74 -3.83 6.70 0.01
N ALA A 75 -2.65 6.10 0.18
CA ALA A 75 -2.31 4.86 -0.51
C ALA A 75 -3.14 3.69 0.05
N LEU A 76 -3.84 2.96 -0.83
CA LEU A 76 -4.70 1.83 -0.46
C LEU A 76 -5.75 2.18 0.61
N TYR A 77 -6.15 3.44 0.65
CA TYR A 77 -7.14 4.02 1.54
C TYR A 77 -8.26 4.62 0.70
N GLY A 78 -9.50 4.56 1.17
CA GLY A 78 -10.64 5.07 0.39
C GLY A 78 -11.94 5.04 1.18
N GLY A 79 -12.88 5.90 0.80
CA GLY A 79 -14.16 6.05 1.49
C GLY A 79 -15.16 4.95 1.14
N CYS A 80 -16.09 4.70 2.05
CA CYS A 80 -17.16 3.72 1.82
C CYS A 80 -18.15 4.19 0.74
N PRO A 81 -18.85 3.26 0.06
CA PRO A 81 -19.92 3.62 -0.87
C PRO A 81 -20.94 4.56 -0.23
N GLY A 82 -21.25 5.66 -0.92
CA GLY A 82 -22.21 6.68 -0.48
C GLY A 82 -21.65 7.73 0.49
N GLU A 83 -20.42 7.59 0.97
CA GLU A 83 -19.78 8.64 1.76
C GLU A 83 -19.49 9.87 0.88
N LYS A 84 -19.73 11.05 1.46
CA LYS A 84 -19.32 12.32 0.84
C LYS A 84 -17.88 12.65 1.23
N PRO A 85 -17.10 13.29 0.34
CA PRO A 85 -15.78 13.80 0.68
C PRO A 85 -15.87 14.87 1.77
N CYS A 86 -14.82 14.97 2.57
CA CYS A 86 -14.74 15.87 3.71
C CYS A 86 -14.53 17.33 3.30
N ASP A 87 -13.82 17.57 2.20
CA ASP A 87 -13.59 18.89 1.61
C ASP A 87 -13.23 18.77 0.11
N ALA A 88 -12.80 19.87 -0.51
CA ALA A 88 -12.46 19.91 -1.93
C ALA A 88 -11.23 19.06 -2.28
N LEU A 89 -10.22 18.96 -1.40
CA LEU A 89 -9.06 18.10 -1.63
C LEU A 89 -9.47 16.63 -1.59
N ASP A 90 -10.27 16.26 -0.59
CA ASP A 90 -10.80 14.91 -0.46
C ASP A 90 -11.71 14.53 -1.65
N ALA A 91 -12.42 15.51 -2.22
CA ALA A 91 -13.20 15.32 -3.45
C ALA A 91 -12.31 15.03 -4.67
N CYS A 92 -11.16 15.71 -4.78
CA CYS A 92 -10.16 15.40 -5.81
C CYS A 92 -9.67 13.96 -5.68
N CYS A 93 -9.37 13.50 -4.46
CA CYS A 93 -8.94 12.13 -4.19
C CYS A 93 -10.03 11.10 -4.51
N MET A 94 -11.28 11.36 -4.12
CA MET A 94 -12.42 10.49 -4.46
C MET A 94 -12.57 10.31 -5.98
N ALA A 95 -12.42 11.39 -6.75
CA ALA A 95 -12.47 11.33 -8.21
C ALA A 95 -11.27 10.60 -8.81
N HIS A 96 -10.07 10.78 -8.24
CA HIS A 96 -8.86 10.07 -8.65
C HIS A 96 -9.00 8.56 -8.42
N ASP A 97 -9.39 8.14 -7.22
CA ASP A 97 -9.62 6.73 -6.87
C ASP A 97 -10.61 6.07 -7.82
N ALA A 98 -11.73 6.73 -8.12
CA ALA A 98 -12.73 6.23 -9.07
C ALA A 98 -12.17 6.10 -10.48
N CYS A 99 -11.34 7.05 -10.93
CA CYS A 99 -10.66 7.00 -12.22
C CYS A 99 -9.68 5.82 -12.30
N ILE A 100 -8.81 5.67 -11.29
CA ILE A 100 -7.85 4.56 -11.21
C ILE A 100 -8.58 3.22 -11.17
N GLN A 101 -9.67 3.11 -10.41
CA GLN A 101 -10.47 1.88 -10.34
C GLN A 101 -11.07 1.53 -11.71
N ALA A 102 -11.59 2.52 -12.44
CA ALA A 102 -12.18 2.32 -13.77
C ALA A 102 -11.13 1.91 -14.81
N LYS A 103 -9.89 2.43 -14.70
CA LYS A 103 -8.79 2.10 -15.62
C LYS A 103 -8.05 0.82 -15.24
N GLY A 104 -8.06 0.44 -13.96
CA GLY A 104 -7.28 -0.67 -13.42
C GLY A 104 -5.78 -0.41 -13.34
N ASP A 105 -5.36 0.86 -13.43
CA ASP A 105 -3.96 1.25 -13.53
C ASP A 105 -3.69 2.58 -12.80
N TYR A 106 -2.89 2.52 -11.72
CA TYR A 106 -2.48 3.70 -10.94
C TYR A 106 -1.55 4.64 -11.73
N LEU A 107 -0.84 4.14 -12.74
CA LEU A 107 0.06 4.92 -13.59
C LEU A 107 -0.65 5.58 -14.78
N SER A 108 -1.99 5.53 -14.82
CA SER A 108 -2.77 6.21 -15.83
C SER A 108 -2.47 7.71 -15.82
N THR A 109 -1.78 8.18 -16.88
CA THR A 109 -1.42 9.59 -17.03
C THR A 109 -2.65 10.49 -17.06
N GLU A 110 -3.74 10.03 -17.68
CA GLU A 110 -5.01 10.75 -17.73
C GLU A 110 -5.58 11.00 -16.32
N CYS A 111 -5.65 9.96 -15.48
CA CYS A 111 -6.19 10.11 -14.12
C CYS A 111 -5.29 11.01 -13.27
N ASN A 112 -3.97 10.82 -13.37
CA ASN A 112 -2.98 11.56 -12.60
C ASN A 112 -2.91 13.05 -13.00
N GLU A 113 -2.98 13.38 -14.28
CA GLU A 113 -2.99 14.77 -14.77
C GLU A 113 -4.29 15.50 -14.40
N LYS A 114 -5.45 14.81 -14.44
CA LYS A 114 -6.71 15.35 -13.92
C LYS A 114 -6.64 15.63 -12.43
N PHE A 115 -6.00 14.74 -11.66
CA PHE A 115 -5.84 14.93 -10.22
C PHE A 115 -4.94 16.13 -9.89
N LEU A 116 -3.80 16.29 -10.57
CA LEU A 116 -2.97 17.50 -10.45
C LEU A 116 -3.77 18.78 -10.75
N SER A 117 -4.54 18.77 -11.84
CA SER A 117 -5.37 19.91 -12.23
C SER A 117 -6.42 20.26 -11.16
N CYS A 118 -7.02 19.25 -10.53
CA CYS A 118 -7.96 19.44 -9.42
C CYS A 118 -7.29 20.09 -8.21
N MET A 119 -6.12 19.59 -7.81
CA MET A 119 -5.34 20.14 -6.69
C MET A 119 -4.89 21.59 -6.91
N VAL A 120 -4.61 22.00 -8.15
CA VAL A 120 -4.33 23.41 -8.48
C VAL A 120 -5.53 24.31 -8.18
N GLN A 121 -6.76 23.84 -8.41
CA GLN A 121 -7.96 24.62 -8.09
C GLN A 121 -8.20 24.73 -6.59
N VAL A 122 -7.98 23.64 -5.84
CA VAL A 122 -8.06 23.66 -4.37
C VAL A 122 -7.18 24.74 -3.76
N ARG A 123 -5.94 24.89 -4.25
CA ARG A 123 -5.03 25.97 -3.80
C ARG A 123 -5.58 27.36 -4.10
N LYS A 124 -6.15 27.57 -5.29
CA LYS A 124 -6.70 28.87 -5.70
C LYS A 124 -7.91 29.28 -4.87
N GLU A 125 -8.71 28.32 -4.43
CA GLU A 125 -9.92 28.56 -3.64
C GLU A 125 -9.66 28.79 -2.15
N GLY A 126 -8.39 28.75 -1.71
CA GLY A 126 -8.00 29.10 -0.34
C GLY A 126 -8.26 28.01 0.69
N GLY A 127 -8.40 26.74 0.27
CA GLY A 127 -8.19 25.58 1.15
C GLY A 127 -9.13 25.44 2.35
N LYS A 128 -10.40 25.86 2.25
CA LYS A 128 -11.40 25.53 3.30
C LYS A 128 -11.41 24.01 3.52
N THR A 129 -11.34 23.60 4.78
CA THR A 129 -11.23 22.19 5.17
C THR A 129 -12.27 21.83 6.23
N PHE A 130 -12.38 20.53 6.53
CA PHE A 130 -13.29 19.99 7.52
C PHE A 130 -12.85 20.31 8.96
N GLU A 131 -13.83 20.35 9.87
CA GLU A 131 -13.59 20.64 11.28
C GLU A 131 -12.68 19.59 11.92
N GLY A 132 -11.72 20.04 12.73
CA GLY A 132 -10.78 19.15 13.44
C GLY A 132 -9.64 18.61 12.58
N ASN A 133 -9.48 19.08 11.33
CA ASN A 133 -8.32 18.74 10.51
C ASN A 133 -7.01 19.21 11.18
N LYS A 134 -6.06 18.27 11.31
CA LYS A 134 -4.72 18.49 11.89
C LYS A 134 -3.61 18.67 10.85
N CYS A 135 -3.95 18.58 9.56
CA CYS A 135 -3.04 18.75 8.45
C CYS A 135 -3.18 20.15 7.83
N GLU A 136 -2.06 20.75 7.44
CA GLU A 136 -2.06 21.92 6.56
C GLU A 136 -2.39 21.49 5.13
N VAL A 137 -3.53 21.97 4.60
CA VAL A 137 -4.05 21.54 3.28
C VAL A 137 -3.03 21.76 2.18
N ASP A 138 -2.39 22.92 2.16
CA ASP A 138 -1.37 23.26 1.17
C ASP A 138 -0.13 22.35 1.23
N GLU A 139 0.23 21.86 2.41
CA GLU A 139 1.33 20.91 2.58
C GLU A 139 0.93 19.52 2.05
N VAL A 140 -0.28 19.06 2.37
CA VAL A 140 -0.82 17.80 1.83
C VAL A 140 -0.87 17.85 0.31
N VAL A 141 -1.38 18.94 -0.28
CA VAL A 141 -1.39 19.13 -1.73
C VAL A 141 0.01 19.06 -2.33
N SER A 142 1.02 19.68 -1.69
CA SER A 142 2.40 19.64 -2.18
C SER A 142 2.94 18.22 -2.25
N ILE A 143 2.71 17.44 -1.18
CA ILE A 143 3.19 16.06 -1.06
C ILE A 143 2.49 15.14 -2.05
N LEU A 144 1.16 15.28 -2.18
CA LEU A 144 0.40 14.52 -3.17
C LEU A 144 0.83 14.87 -4.59
N SER A 145 1.03 16.16 -4.90
CA SER A 145 1.49 16.59 -6.23
C SER A 145 2.83 15.94 -6.60
N LEU A 146 3.79 15.91 -5.65
CA LEU A 146 5.10 15.27 -5.87
C LEU A 146 4.97 13.78 -6.24
N VAL A 147 4.16 13.03 -5.50
CA VAL A 147 3.95 11.59 -5.75
C VAL A 147 3.28 11.38 -7.12
N ILE A 148 2.31 12.22 -7.47
CA ILE A 148 1.54 12.09 -8.70
C ILE A 148 2.36 12.52 -9.92
N GLU A 149 3.20 13.54 -9.82
CA GLU A 149 4.17 13.89 -10.87
C GLU A 149 5.13 12.73 -11.16
N ALA A 150 5.64 12.07 -10.12
CA ALA A 150 6.45 10.86 -10.29
C ALA A 150 5.67 9.71 -10.95
N ALA A 151 4.39 9.52 -10.58
CA ALA A 151 3.52 8.53 -11.21
C ALA A 151 3.27 8.82 -12.69
N ILE A 152 3.10 10.09 -13.08
CA ILE A 152 2.96 10.50 -14.49
C ILE A 152 4.25 10.20 -15.26
N LEU A 153 5.42 10.53 -14.70
CA LEU A 153 6.70 10.23 -15.33
C LEU A 153 6.87 8.72 -15.53
N ALA A 154 6.56 7.92 -14.51
CA ALA A 154 6.60 6.47 -14.58
C ALA A 154 5.62 5.91 -15.63
N GLY A 155 4.37 6.39 -15.65
CA GLY A 155 3.38 6.01 -16.65
C GLY A 155 3.82 6.35 -18.07
N LYS A 156 4.39 7.54 -18.29
CA LYS A 156 4.95 7.94 -19.59
C LYS A 156 6.16 7.11 -20.00
N ALA A 157 6.90 6.53 -19.06
CA ALA A 157 8.04 5.66 -19.36
C ALA A 157 7.60 4.21 -19.65
N LEU A 158 6.66 3.68 -18.87
CA LEU A 158 6.22 2.28 -18.93
C LEU A 158 5.14 2.01 -19.97
N HIS A 159 4.33 3.02 -20.34
CA HIS A 159 3.35 2.92 -21.41
C HIS A 159 3.91 3.32 -22.78
N LYS A 160 5.22 3.55 -22.90
CA LYS A 160 5.86 3.67 -24.21
C LYS A 160 5.81 2.30 -24.92
N PRO A 161 5.42 2.26 -26.20
CA PRO A 161 5.42 1.04 -26.99
C PRO A 161 6.83 0.45 -27.17
#